data_AF-A0A838JN05-F1
#
_entry.id   AF-A0A838JN05-F1
#
_cell.length_a   1.000
_cell.length_b   1.000
_cell.length_c   1.000
_cell.angle_alpha   90.00
_cell.angle_beta   90.00
_cell.angle_gamma   90.00
#
_symmetry.space_group_name_H-M   'P 1'
#
loop_
_entity.id
_entity.type
_entity.pdbx_description
1 polymer ?
#
loop_
_entity_poly.entity_id
_entity_poly.type
_entity_poly.pdbx_seq_one_letter_code
_entity_poly.pdbx_strand_id
1 'polypeptide(L)'
;GRVRRLERLRLERAARRERLGQVNFAIDSGDRSGKLVAELAHVSKAFGEKVLIRDFSCRIQRGDRVGLIGPNGAGKTTLLKILLGELAPDSGTVKLGSKLTIAYFDQMREQIAEDAMVADVISQGSDFIIIGSEKKHVISYLGDFLFPAERARAKVSSLSGGERNRLLLARLFTRPANALVLDEPTNDLDIETLDLLESLLQEYDGTIFLVSHDRAFLDNVVTQVIAFEGNGKLTENAGGFADWLQYVARRPISVAAKIGPSAAGRPPRSTQRARLTFNEVRELSALPETIAALEQEQRQITEQLSATAIYRDDPAQVKTLQGRYREIDKALSALLARWEALEMK
;
A
#
# COMPACT_ATOMS: atom_id res chain seq x y z
N GLY A 1 -18.76 14.65 -4.68
CA GLY A 1 -17.35 14.76 -5.08
C GLY A 1 -16.55 13.67 -4.40
N ARG A 2 -15.61 13.04 -5.13
CA ARG A 2 -14.84 11.86 -4.68
C ARG A 2 -14.05 12.13 -3.39
N VAL A 3 -13.40 13.29 -3.29
CA VAL A 3 -12.67 13.76 -2.10
C VAL A 3 -13.53 13.75 -0.84
N ARG A 4 -14.74 14.35 -0.90
CA ARG A 4 -15.67 14.38 0.25
C ARG A 4 -16.11 12.99 0.71
N ARG A 5 -16.17 12.01 -0.22
CA ARG A 5 -16.49 10.62 0.11
C ARG A 5 -15.35 9.99 0.92
N LEU A 6 -14.10 10.16 0.48
CA LEU A 6 -12.92 9.65 1.19
C LEU A 6 -12.77 10.30 2.57
N GLU A 7 -12.93 11.62 2.67
CA GLU A 7 -12.90 12.36 3.93
C GLU A 7 -13.94 11.84 4.92
N ARG A 8 -15.18 11.60 4.47
CA ARG A 8 -16.23 11.00 5.30
C ARG A 8 -15.82 9.62 5.83
N LEU A 9 -15.26 8.77 4.96
CA LEU A 9 -14.77 7.44 5.38
C LEU A 9 -13.64 7.56 6.42
N ARG A 10 -12.72 8.52 6.27
CA ARG A 10 -11.66 8.79 7.24
C ARG A 10 -12.20 9.24 8.58
N LEU A 11 -13.17 10.17 8.60
CA LEU A 11 -13.82 10.63 9.81
C LEU A 11 -14.55 9.48 10.54
N GLU A 12 -15.29 8.65 9.79
CA GLU A 12 -15.95 7.46 10.34
C GLU A 12 -14.95 6.44 10.93
N ARG A 13 -13.74 6.35 10.38
CA ARG A 13 -12.66 5.49 10.91
C ARG A 13 -12.04 6.08 12.17
N ALA A 14 -11.67 7.36 12.16
CA ALA A 14 -11.12 8.05 13.32
C ALA A 14 -12.08 7.97 14.53
N ALA A 15 -13.36 8.28 14.32
CA ALA A 15 -14.39 8.21 15.37
C ALA A 15 -14.66 6.79 15.90
N ARG A 16 -14.37 5.74 15.11
CA ARG A 16 -14.44 4.35 15.57
C ARG A 16 -13.24 3.98 16.44
N ARG A 17 -12.05 4.47 16.08
CA ARG A 17 -10.84 4.21 16.86
C ARG A 17 -10.86 4.89 18.22
N GLU A 18 -11.32 6.15 18.32
CA GLU A 18 -11.45 6.84 19.60
C GLU A 18 -12.37 6.07 20.57
N ARG A 19 -13.49 5.52 20.05
CA ARG A 19 -14.39 4.67 20.83
C ARG A 19 -13.73 3.36 21.29
N LEU A 20 -12.90 2.74 20.46
CA LEU A 20 -12.14 1.53 20.85
C LEU A 20 -11.03 1.84 21.86
N GLY A 21 -10.40 3.01 21.78
CA GLY A 21 -9.40 3.46 22.76
C GLY A 21 -9.97 3.80 24.13
N GLN A 22 -11.27 4.11 24.22
CA GLN A 22 -11.97 4.45 25.47
C GLN A 22 -12.70 3.26 26.13
N VAL A 23 -12.83 2.10 25.46
CA VAL A 23 -13.62 0.97 25.98
C VAL A 23 -12.78 -0.30 25.97
N ASN A 24 -12.54 -0.86 27.18
CA ASN A 24 -12.01 -2.21 27.35
C ASN A 24 -12.79 -3.19 26.46
N PHE A 25 -12.08 -4.10 25.79
CA PHE A 25 -12.55 -5.12 24.83
C PHE A 25 -13.66 -6.10 25.32
N ALA A 26 -14.36 -5.79 26.40
CA ALA A 26 -15.47 -6.55 26.91
C ALA A 26 -16.77 -6.19 26.17
N ILE A 27 -17.19 -7.13 25.33
CA ILE A 27 -18.60 -7.42 24.99
C ILE A 27 -19.22 -6.46 23.97
N ASP A 28 -19.12 -6.85 22.70
CA ASP A 28 -20.20 -6.61 21.74
C ASP A 28 -20.28 -7.79 20.76
N SER A 29 -20.82 -8.91 21.25
CA SER A 29 -20.93 -10.20 20.55
C SER A 29 -22.25 -10.41 19.80
N GLY A 30 -23.12 -9.39 19.70
CA GLY A 30 -24.47 -9.54 19.15
C GLY A 30 -24.60 -9.20 17.65
N ASP A 31 -24.29 -7.95 17.27
CA ASP A 31 -24.92 -7.39 16.06
C ASP A 31 -23.97 -7.10 14.87
N ARG A 32 -22.68 -7.44 14.95
CA ARG A 32 -21.66 -6.90 14.01
C ARG A 32 -21.00 -7.90 13.07
N SER A 33 -21.42 -9.17 13.03
CA SER A 33 -20.77 -10.22 12.22
C SER A 33 -20.78 -9.90 10.70
N GLY A 34 -21.87 -9.32 10.18
CA GLY A 34 -22.01 -9.04 8.74
C GLY A 34 -21.06 -7.97 8.19
N LYS A 35 -20.58 -7.05 9.03
CA LYS A 35 -19.67 -5.97 8.62
C LYS A 35 -18.20 -6.30 8.87
N LEU A 36 -17.88 -7.35 9.62
CA LEU A 36 -16.50 -7.71 9.93
C LEU A 36 -15.79 -8.28 8.69
N VAL A 37 -14.53 -7.91 8.49
CA VAL A 37 -13.62 -8.53 7.52
C VAL A 37 -12.57 -9.34 8.26
N ALA A 38 -11.86 -8.70 9.20
CA ALA A 38 -10.88 -9.37 10.05
C ALA A 38 -10.76 -8.62 11.39
N GLU A 39 -10.55 -9.34 12.47
CA GLU A 39 -10.20 -8.80 13.78
C GLU A 39 -9.03 -9.59 14.34
N LEU A 40 -7.94 -8.88 14.62
CA LEU A 40 -6.71 -9.39 15.22
C LEU A 40 -6.67 -8.90 16.66
N ALA A 41 -6.44 -9.80 17.60
CA ALA A 41 -6.19 -9.44 18.99
C ALA A 41 -4.89 -10.09 19.48
N HIS A 42 -3.94 -9.24 19.87
CA HIS A 42 -2.62 -9.60 20.41
C HIS A 42 -1.83 -10.57 19.52
N VAL A 43 -1.93 -10.38 18.20
CA VAL A 43 -1.35 -11.29 17.22
C VAL A 43 0.16 -11.08 17.12
N SER A 44 0.91 -12.18 17.20
CA SER A 44 2.34 -12.20 16.90
C SER A 44 2.69 -13.26 15.86
N LYS A 45 3.68 -12.94 15.02
CA LYS A 45 4.23 -13.84 13.99
C LYS A 45 5.72 -13.66 13.83
N ALA A 46 6.45 -14.77 13.83
CA ALA A 46 7.88 -14.84 13.55
C ALA A 46 8.20 -15.95 12.54
N PHE A 47 9.31 -15.79 11.83
CA PHE A 47 9.93 -16.85 11.03
C PHE A 47 11.37 -17.03 11.48
N GLY A 48 11.66 -18.16 12.12
CA GLY A 48 12.94 -18.36 12.80
C GLY A 48 13.14 -17.30 13.89
N GLU A 49 14.28 -16.61 13.85
CA GLU A 49 14.60 -15.53 14.80
C GLU A 49 13.99 -14.17 14.42
N LYS A 50 13.45 -14.04 13.20
CA LYS A 50 12.92 -12.77 12.69
C LYS A 50 11.46 -12.60 13.08
N VAL A 51 11.21 -11.71 14.04
CA VAL A 51 9.85 -11.31 14.44
C VAL A 51 9.30 -10.30 13.42
N LEU A 52 8.21 -10.65 12.74
CA LEU A 52 7.55 -9.80 11.74
C LEU A 52 6.38 -9.01 12.32
N ILE A 53 5.66 -9.60 13.28
CA ILE A 53 4.52 -8.99 13.95
C ILE A 53 4.63 -9.31 15.44
N ARG A 54 4.51 -8.31 16.30
CA ARG A 54 4.57 -8.45 17.75
C ARG A 54 3.37 -7.73 18.36
N ASP A 55 2.53 -8.50 19.04
CA ASP A 55 1.39 -8.02 19.83
C ASP A 55 0.53 -6.98 19.10
N PHE A 56 0.18 -7.29 17.85
CA PHE A 56 -0.60 -6.40 17.00
C PHE A 56 -2.08 -6.71 17.11
N SER A 57 -2.88 -5.66 17.32
CA SER A 57 -4.33 -5.75 17.31
C SER A 57 -4.90 -4.73 16.32
N CYS A 58 -5.85 -5.16 15.51
CA CYS A 58 -6.55 -4.29 14.57
C CYS A 58 -7.94 -4.86 14.26
N ARG A 59 -8.82 -4.00 13.76
CA ARG A 59 -10.17 -4.42 13.34
C ARG A 59 -10.54 -3.80 12.00
N ILE A 60 -10.75 -4.66 11.02
CA ILE A 60 -11.10 -4.33 9.64
C ILE A 60 -12.57 -4.70 9.39
N GLN A 61 -13.30 -3.76 8.82
CA GLN A 61 -14.72 -3.86 8.48
C GLN A 61 -14.91 -3.59 6.99
N ARG A 62 -16.00 -4.12 6.41
CA ARG A 62 -16.34 -3.93 5.00
C ARG A 62 -16.33 -2.44 4.62
N GLY A 63 -15.76 -2.15 3.46
CA GLY A 63 -15.53 -0.78 2.97
C GLY A 63 -14.28 -0.11 3.56
N ASP A 64 -13.50 -0.81 4.39
CA ASP A 64 -12.16 -0.37 4.76
C ASP A 64 -11.25 -0.25 3.55
N ARG A 65 -10.39 0.77 3.57
CA ARG A 65 -9.30 0.91 2.62
C ARG A 65 -8.02 1.02 3.41
N VAL A 66 -7.24 -0.05 3.42
CA VAL A 66 -6.08 -0.26 4.30
C VAL A 66 -4.82 -0.18 3.47
N GLY A 67 -4.02 0.86 3.69
CA GLY A 67 -2.66 0.96 3.18
C GLY A 67 -1.68 0.22 4.07
N LEU A 68 -0.77 -0.56 3.49
CA LEU A 68 0.33 -1.20 4.19
C LEU A 68 1.64 -0.55 3.76
N ILE A 69 2.36 0.04 4.71
CA ILE A 69 3.63 0.73 4.43
C ILE A 69 4.77 0.16 5.27
N GLY A 70 5.96 0.14 4.68
CA GLY A 70 7.18 -0.33 5.33
C GLY A 70 8.15 -0.95 4.34
N PRO A 71 9.38 -1.27 4.77
CA PRO A 71 10.41 -1.78 3.87
C PRO A 71 10.06 -3.16 3.30
N ASN A 72 10.79 -3.56 2.25
CA ASN A 72 10.65 -4.90 1.69
C ASN A 72 11.13 -5.94 2.71
N GLY A 73 10.35 -7.02 2.85
CA GLY A 73 10.61 -8.03 3.88
C GLY A 73 10.27 -7.60 5.31
N ALA A 74 9.54 -6.49 5.51
CA ALA A 74 9.02 -6.09 6.83
C ALA A 74 7.88 -7.00 7.34
N GLY A 75 7.22 -7.74 6.43
CA GLY A 75 6.10 -8.61 6.75
C GLY A 75 4.74 -8.16 6.22
N LYS A 76 4.67 -7.19 5.30
CA LYS A 76 3.43 -6.69 4.66
C LYS A 76 2.57 -7.85 4.12
N THR A 77 3.14 -8.68 3.26
CA THR A 77 2.48 -9.88 2.69
C THR A 77 2.14 -10.91 3.78
N THR A 78 2.93 -11.00 4.84
CA THR A 78 2.63 -11.89 5.98
C THR A 78 1.39 -11.45 6.73
N LEU A 79 1.26 -10.15 7.02
CA LEU A 79 0.07 -9.58 7.63
C LEU A 79 -1.16 -9.76 6.74
N LEU A 80 -1.03 -9.54 5.42
CA LEU A 80 -2.11 -9.80 4.46
C LEU A 80 -2.60 -11.24 4.54
N LYS A 81 -1.68 -12.22 4.49
CA LYS A 81 -2.04 -13.63 4.59
C LYS A 81 -2.76 -13.96 5.91
N ILE A 82 -2.37 -13.33 7.02
CA ILE A 82 -3.08 -13.50 8.30
C ILE A 82 -4.47 -12.87 8.26
N LEU A 83 -4.60 -11.65 7.73
CA LEU A 83 -5.87 -10.93 7.60
C LEU A 83 -6.88 -11.64 6.67
N LEU A 84 -6.37 -12.40 5.71
CA LEU A 84 -7.16 -13.14 4.73
C LEU A 84 -7.38 -14.61 5.10
N GLY A 85 -6.79 -15.07 6.21
CA GLY A 85 -6.94 -16.43 6.72
C GLY A 85 -6.06 -17.49 6.04
N GLU A 86 -5.12 -17.08 5.21
CA GLU A 86 -4.16 -17.97 4.52
C GLU A 86 -2.99 -18.39 5.42
N LEU A 87 -2.73 -17.65 6.49
CA LEU A 87 -1.65 -17.93 7.43
C LEU A 87 -2.12 -17.78 8.88
N ALA A 88 -1.83 -18.78 9.70
CA ALA A 88 -2.09 -18.71 11.14
C ALA A 88 -1.00 -17.89 11.87
N PRO A 89 -1.39 -17.08 12.87
CA PRO A 89 -0.42 -16.43 13.76
C PRO A 89 0.21 -17.46 14.70
N ASP A 90 1.34 -17.10 15.33
CA ASP A 90 1.98 -17.97 16.33
C ASP A 90 1.35 -17.81 17.71
N SER A 91 0.81 -16.63 17.99
CA SER A 91 0.04 -16.32 19.20
C SER A 91 -0.98 -15.22 18.93
N GLY A 92 -1.94 -15.06 19.85
CA GLY A 92 -3.09 -14.16 19.68
C GLY A 92 -4.29 -14.84 19.03
N THR A 93 -5.31 -14.06 18.70
CA THR A 93 -6.54 -14.56 18.07
C THR A 93 -6.86 -13.79 16.79
N VAL A 94 -7.35 -14.52 15.78
CA VAL A 94 -7.81 -13.97 14.51
C VAL A 94 -9.26 -14.40 14.32
N LYS A 95 -10.15 -13.42 14.14
CA LYS A 95 -11.56 -13.64 13.78
C LYS A 95 -11.78 -13.11 12.37
N LEU A 96 -12.15 -13.99 11.46
CA LEU A 96 -12.45 -13.62 10.08
C LEU A 96 -13.94 -13.35 9.90
N GLY A 97 -14.25 -12.43 9.00
CA GLY A 97 -15.60 -12.17 8.53
C GLY A 97 -16.15 -13.32 7.68
N SER A 98 -17.46 -13.48 7.68
CA SER A 98 -18.12 -14.47 6.81
C SER A 98 -18.19 -14.01 5.35
N LYS A 99 -18.14 -14.97 4.41
CA LYS A 99 -18.33 -14.78 2.97
C LYS A 99 -17.36 -13.76 2.35
N LEU A 100 -16.07 -13.89 2.61
CA LEU A 100 -15.03 -13.11 1.92
C LEU A 100 -14.79 -13.71 0.52
N THR A 101 -14.91 -12.89 -0.52
CA THR A 101 -14.50 -13.21 -1.89
C THR A 101 -13.34 -12.28 -2.24
N ILE A 102 -12.14 -12.86 -2.27
CA ILE A 102 -10.89 -12.12 -2.40
C ILE A 102 -10.45 -12.15 -3.86
N ALA A 103 -10.03 -11.01 -4.38
CA ALA A 103 -9.32 -10.92 -5.66
C ALA A 103 -7.94 -10.30 -5.45
N TYR A 104 -6.91 -10.97 -5.97
CA TYR A 104 -5.54 -10.48 -6.02
C TYR A 104 -5.27 -9.90 -7.41
N PHE A 105 -4.78 -8.67 -7.48
CA PHE A 105 -4.45 -8.04 -8.76
C PHE A 105 -3.24 -8.70 -9.44
N ASP A 106 -2.19 -8.98 -8.68
CA ASP A 106 -0.92 -9.50 -9.23
C ASP A 106 -1.08 -10.88 -9.90
N GLN A 107 -1.88 -11.77 -9.30
CA GLN A 107 -2.16 -13.12 -9.84
C GLN A 107 -2.89 -13.12 -11.19
N MET A 108 -3.51 -12.00 -11.60
CA MET A 108 -4.26 -11.94 -12.85
C MET A 108 -3.37 -11.73 -14.07
N ARG A 109 -2.13 -11.25 -13.87
CA ARG A 109 -1.15 -11.01 -14.95
C ARG A 109 -0.77 -12.30 -15.69
N GLU A 110 -0.76 -13.42 -14.99
CA GLU A 110 -0.31 -14.72 -15.50
C GLU A 110 -1.39 -15.51 -16.29
N GLN A 111 -2.60 -14.95 -16.46
CA GLN A 111 -3.78 -15.74 -16.85
C GLN A 111 -4.52 -15.27 -18.12
N ILE A 112 -3.91 -14.47 -19.00
CA ILE A 112 -4.56 -14.06 -20.24
C ILE A 112 -3.94 -14.78 -21.44
N ALA A 113 -4.76 -15.55 -22.16
CA ALA A 113 -4.36 -16.20 -23.41
C ALA A 113 -4.08 -15.14 -24.49
N GLU A 114 -2.89 -15.18 -25.10
CA GLU A 114 -2.46 -14.14 -26.04
C GLU A 114 -3.23 -14.13 -27.37
N ASP A 115 -3.82 -15.28 -27.72
CA ASP A 115 -4.61 -15.49 -28.93
C ASP A 115 -6.09 -15.11 -28.76
N ALA A 116 -6.56 -14.92 -27.52
CA ALA A 116 -7.92 -14.49 -27.23
C ALA A 116 -8.18 -13.04 -27.71
N MET A 117 -9.45 -12.75 -28.04
CA MET A 117 -9.88 -11.38 -28.29
C MET A 117 -10.05 -10.61 -26.98
N VAL A 118 -9.80 -9.30 -27.00
CA VAL A 118 -9.94 -8.41 -25.84
C VAL A 118 -11.34 -8.52 -25.20
N ALA A 119 -12.40 -8.53 -26.02
CA ALA A 119 -13.77 -8.69 -25.54
C ALA A 119 -13.99 -10.03 -24.81
N ASP A 120 -13.45 -11.12 -25.36
CA ASP A 120 -13.64 -12.47 -24.83
C ASP A 120 -12.97 -12.67 -23.47
N VAL A 121 -11.87 -11.97 -23.20
CA VAL A 121 -11.19 -11.99 -21.90
C VAL A 121 -12.10 -11.52 -20.77
N ILE A 122 -13.02 -10.61 -21.08
CA ILE A 122 -13.95 -10.00 -20.13
C ILE A 122 -15.26 -10.78 -20.04
N SER A 123 -15.81 -11.19 -21.17
CA SER A 123 -17.18 -11.70 -21.25
C SER A 123 -17.31 -13.20 -21.44
N GLN A 124 -16.19 -13.90 -21.64
CA GLN A 124 -16.16 -15.34 -21.91
C GLN A 124 -17.12 -15.77 -23.04
N GLY A 125 -17.24 -14.94 -24.09
CA GLY A 125 -18.06 -15.21 -25.27
C GLY A 125 -19.48 -14.62 -25.24
N SER A 126 -19.84 -13.79 -24.26
CA SER A 126 -21.08 -13.00 -24.28
C SER A 126 -20.86 -11.56 -24.76
N ASP A 127 -21.87 -10.94 -25.37
CA ASP A 127 -21.84 -9.50 -25.67
C ASP A 127 -22.14 -8.62 -24.44
N PHE A 128 -22.56 -9.25 -23.33
CA PHE A 128 -22.93 -8.57 -22.10
C PHE A 128 -22.23 -9.17 -20.88
N ILE A 129 -21.94 -8.30 -19.92
CA ILE A 129 -21.46 -8.68 -18.59
C ILE A 129 -22.38 -8.15 -17.52
N ILE A 130 -22.39 -8.83 -16.38
CA ILE A 130 -23.13 -8.44 -15.19
C ILE A 130 -22.12 -7.95 -14.17
N ILE A 131 -22.24 -6.68 -13.76
CA ILE A 131 -21.41 -6.06 -12.73
C ILE A 131 -22.33 -5.72 -11.58
N GLY A 132 -22.18 -6.44 -10.46
CA GLY A 132 -23.14 -6.35 -9.36
C GLY A 132 -24.54 -6.76 -9.82
N SER A 133 -25.46 -5.79 -9.91
CA SER A 133 -26.84 -5.97 -10.37
C SER A 133 -27.10 -5.44 -11.78
N GLU A 134 -26.12 -4.78 -12.41
CA GLU A 134 -26.32 -4.11 -13.69
C GLU A 134 -25.79 -4.94 -14.87
N LYS A 135 -26.57 -5.00 -15.95
CA LYS A 135 -26.16 -5.62 -17.21
C LYS A 135 -25.60 -4.55 -18.14
N LYS A 136 -24.33 -4.66 -18.50
CA LYS A 136 -23.63 -3.70 -19.38
C LYS A 136 -23.11 -4.41 -20.63
N HIS A 137 -23.14 -3.72 -21.77
CA HIS A 137 -22.55 -4.20 -23.01
C HIS A 137 -21.03 -4.15 -22.93
N VAL A 138 -20.35 -5.19 -23.44
CA VAL A 138 -18.90 -5.37 -23.29
C VAL A 138 -18.11 -4.22 -23.91
N ILE A 139 -18.49 -3.75 -25.10
CA ILE A 139 -17.80 -2.64 -25.77
C ILE A 139 -17.92 -1.35 -24.95
N SER A 140 -19.10 -1.09 -24.36
CA SER A 140 -19.31 0.10 -23.54
C SER A 140 -18.53 0.02 -22.23
N TYR A 141 -18.43 -1.18 -21.63
CA TYR A 141 -17.61 -1.41 -20.45
C TYR A 141 -16.12 -1.22 -20.74
N LEU A 142 -15.60 -1.83 -21.82
CA LEU A 142 -14.23 -1.64 -22.27
C LEU A 142 -13.92 -0.14 -22.54
N GLY A 143 -14.90 0.61 -23.04
CA GLY A 143 -14.81 2.06 -23.18
C GLY A 143 -14.51 2.80 -21.87
N ASP A 144 -15.07 2.37 -20.73
CA ASP A 144 -14.75 2.95 -19.41
C ASP A 144 -13.28 2.74 -19.03
N PHE A 145 -12.65 1.68 -19.58
CA PHE A 145 -11.25 1.34 -19.39
C PHE A 145 -10.36 1.87 -20.52
N LEU A 146 -10.83 2.90 -21.24
CA LEU A 146 -10.12 3.58 -22.31
C LEU A 146 -9.76 2.66 -23.50
N PHE A 147 -10.59 1.64 -23.75
CA PHE A 147 -10.48 0.83 -24.98
C PHE A 147 -11.42 1.35 -26.07
N PRO A 148 -10.88 1.78 -27.22
CA PRO A 148 -11.69 2.06 -28.41
C PRO A 148 -12.47 0.81 -28.85
N ALA A 149 -13.66 1.00 -29.41
CA ALA A 149 -14.52 -0.11 -29.87
C ALA A 149 -13.82 -1.03 -30.88
N GLU A 150 -12.94 -0.48 -31.72
CA GLU A 150 -12.14 -1.25 -32.69
C GLU A 150 -11.13 -2.17 -32.00
N ARG A 151 -10.57 -1.76 -30.86
CA ARG A 151 -9.61 -2.56 -30.08
C ARG A 151 -10.27 -3.73 -29.35
N ALA A 152 -11.58 -3.68 -29.10
CA ALA A 152 -12.32 -4.77 -28.45
C ALA A 152 -12.26 -6.10 -29.23
N ARG A 153 -12.10 -6.03 -30.56
CA ARG A 153 -11.98 -7.21 -31.45
C ARG A 153 -10.53 -7.59 -31.77
N ALA A 154 -9.56 -6.84 -31.25
CA ALA A 154 -8.15 -7.15 -31.44
C ALA A 154 -7.73 -8.35 -30.59
N LYS A 155 -6.62 -8.99 -30.95
CA LYS A 155 -5.99 -10.02 -30.12
C LYS A 155 -5.21 -9.39 -28.97
N VAL A 156 -5.17 -10.06 -27.83
CA VAL A 156 -4.39 -9.63 -26.65
C VAL A 156 -2.91 -9.48 -26.99
N SER A 157 -2.36 -10.35 -27.85
CA SER A 157 -0.98 -10.27 -28.32
C SER A 157 -0.60 -8.91 -28.95
N SER A 158 -1.58 -8.19 -29.52
CA SER A 158 -1.39 -6.88 -30.17
C SER A 158 -1.49 -5.67 -29.22
N LEU A 159 -1.71 -5.91 -27.93
CA LEU A 159 -1.82 -4.86 -26.91
C LEU A 159 -0.45 -4.43 -26.40
N SER A 160 -0.28 -3.11 -26.22
CA SER A 160 0.84 -2.55 -25.46
C SER A 160 0.78 -2.94 -23.99
N GLY A 161 1.88 -2.76 -23.24
CA GLY A 161 1.92 -3.05 -21.80
C GLY A 161 0.85 -2.30 -21.00
N GLY A 162 0.66 -1.01 -21.26
CA GLY A 162 -0.38 -0.19 -20.62
C GLY A 162 -1.80 -0.68 -20.95
N GLU A 163 -2.08 -0.99 -22.22
CA GLU A 163 -3.38 -1.58 -22.60
C GLU A 163 -3.60 -2.96 -21.96
N ARG A 164 -2.58 -3.82 -21.90
CA ARG A 164 -2.69 -5.11 -21.18
C ARG A 164 -3.06 -4.88 -19.72
N ASN A 165 -2.47 -3.89 -19.06
CA ASN A 165 -2.81 -3.53 -17.68
C ASN A 165 -4.24 -2.97 -17.54
N ARG A 166 -4.71 -2.13 -18.47
CA ARG A 166 -6.11 -1.68 -18.49
C ARG A 166 -7.08 -2.85 -18.67
N LEU A 167 -6.74 -3.82 -19.52
CA LEU A 167 -7.54 -5.03 -19.71
C LEU A 167 -7.58 -5.89 -18.45
N LEU A 168 -6.46 -6.01 -17.74
CA LEU A 168 -6.38 -6.72 -16.46
C LEU A 168 -7.26 -6.06 -15.40
N LEU A 169 -7.24 -4.72 -15.32
CA LEU A 169 -8.13 -3.97 -14.45
C LEU A 169 -9.59 -4.21 -14.81
N ALA A 170 -9.95 -4.13 -16.09
CA ALA A 170 -11.31 -4.44 -16.55
C ALA A 170 -11.74 -5.84 -16.11
N ARG A 171 -10.87 -6.84 -16.28
CA ARG A 171 -11.15 -8.22 -15.89
C ARG A 171 -11.27 -8.40 -14.37
N LEU A 172 -10.52 -7.64 -13.59
CA LEU A 172 -10.56 -7.68 -12.13
C LEU A 172 -11.93 -7.22 -11.62
N PHE A 173 -12.43 -6.10 -12.15
CA PHE A 173 -13.68 -5.49 -11.68
C PHE A 173 -14.95 -6.17 -12.23
N THR A 174 -14.85 -7.10 -13.18
CA THR A 174 -16.00 -7.96 -13.55
C THR A 174 -16.23 -9.11 -12.58
N ARG A 175 -15.24 -9.47 -11.75
CA ARG A 175 -15.38 -10.56 -10.78
C ARG A 175 -16.08 -10.06 -9.51
N PRO A 176 -17.01 -10.85 -8.92
CA PRO A 176 -17.68 -10.49 -7.68
C PRO A 176 -16.75 -10.67 -6.46
N ALA A 177 -15.80 -9.76 -6.30
CA ALA A 177 -14.92 -9.69 -5.13
C ALA A 177 -15.43 -8.63 -4.15
N ASN A 178 -15.39 -8.94 -2.85
CA ASN A 178 -15.72 -7.99 -1.78
C ASN A 178 -14.49 -7.59 -0.93
N ALA A 179 -13.34 -8.20 -1.21
CA ALA A 179 -12.03 -7.76 -0.76
C ALA A 179 -11.06 -7.77 -1.95
N LEU A 180 -10.39 -6.65 -2.17
CA LEU A 180 -9.41 -6.47 -3.22
C LEU A 180 -8.02 -6.32 -2.60
N VAL A 181 -7.04 -7.06 -3.12
CA VAL A 181 -5.64 -6.99 -2.69
C VAL A 181 -4.78 -6.53 -3.87
N LEU A 182 -4.09 -5.40 -3.65
CA LEU A 182 -3.23 -4.74 -4.61
C LEU A 182 -1.83 -4.69 -4.01
N ASP A 183 -0.91 -5.47 -4.57
CA ASP A 183 0.50 -5.46 -4.17
C ASP A 183 1.31 -4.73 -5.26
N GLU A 184 1.87 -3.58 -4.90
CA GLU A 184 2.58 -2.65 -5.80
C GLU A 184 1.90 -2.42 -7.16
N PRO A 185 0.63 -1.97 -7.18
CA PRO A 185 -0.13 -1.87 -8.42
C PRO A 185 0.38 -0.77 -9.36
N THR A 186 1.20 0.17 -8.87
CA THR A 186 1.66 1.36 -9.60
C THR A 186 2.89 1.13 -10.47
N ASN A 187 3.64 0.04 -10.29
CA ASN A 187 4.99 -0.11 -10.88
C ASN A 187 5.02 -0.20 -12.41
N ASP A 188 3.93 -0.65 -13.06
CA ASP A 188 3.86 -0.85 -14.51
C ASP A 188 2.74 -0.05 -15.18
N LEU A 189 2.21 0.96 -14.49
CA LEU A 189 1.10 1.76 -15.00
C LEU A 189 1.61 3.05 -15.61
N ASP A 190 1.08 3.40 -16.78
CA ASP A 190 1.16 4.77 -17.28
C ASP A 190 0.23 5.67 -16.44
N ILE A 191 0.41 6.99 -16.58
CA ILE A 191 -0.32 7.99 -15.80
C ILE A 191 -1.84 7.85 -16.02
N GLU A 192 -2.27 7.63 -17.25
CA GLU A 192 -3.70 7.45 -17.58
C GLU A 192 -4.31 6.22 -16.87
N THR A 193 -3.58 5.11 -16.83
CA THR A 193 -4.03 3.89 -16.18
C THR A 193 -3.98 4.02 -14.66
N LEU A 194 -3.03 4.78 -14.12
CA LEU A 194 -2.97 5.08 -12.69
C LEU A 194 -4.17 5.92 -12.26
N ASP A 195 -4.52 6.97 -13.01
CA ASP A 195 -5.71 7.81 -12.75
C ASP A 195 -7.02 7.01 -12.85
N LEU A 196 -7.09 6.11 -13.83
CA LEU A 196 -8.20 5.16 -13.98
C LEU A 196 -8.29 4.23 -12.77
N LEU A 197 -7.18 3.62 -12.36
CA LEU A 197 -7.14 2.74 -11.19
C LEU A 197 -7.57 3.50 -9.93
N GLU A 198 -7.05 4.70 -9.70
CA GLU A 198 -7.44 5.52 -8.56
C GLU A 198 -8.96 5.76 -8.56
N SER A 199 -9.52 6.14 -9.71
CA SER A 199 -10.96 6.36 -9.87
C SER A 199 -11.79 5.10 -9.55
N LEU A 200 -11.37 3.95 -10.08
CA LEU A 200 -12.05 2.66 -9.84
C LEU A 200 -12.01 2.27 -8.36
N LEU A 201 -10.86 2.43 -7.69
CA LEU A 201 -10.71 2.15 -6.27
C LEU A 201 -11.49 3.12 -5.39
N GLN A 202 -11.62 4.38 -5.82
CA GLN A 202 -12.43 5.37 -5.12
C GLN A 202 -13.93 5.06 -5.20
N GLU A 203 -14.37 4.43 -6.29
CA GLU A 203 -15.77 4.06 -6.51
C GLU A 203 -16.13 2.70 -5.89
N TYR A 204 -15.16 1.80 -5.74
CA TYR A 204 -15.32 0.48 -5.13
C TYR A 204 -15.84 0.54 -3.68
N ASP A 205 -16.90 -0.24 -3.43
CA ASP A 205 -17.61 -0.34 -2.15
C ASP A 205 -17.07 -1.44 -1.22
N GLY A 206 -16.24 -2.34 -1.77
CA GLY A 206 -15.64 -3.43 -1.01
C GLY A 206 -14.45 -2.98 -0.16
N THR A 207 -13.78 -3.96 0.43
CA THR A 207 -12.59 -3.72 1.25
C THR A 207 -11.36 -3.70 0.36
N ILE A 208 -10.45 -2.75 0.56
CA ILE A 208 -9.21 -2.65 -0.21
C ILE A 208 -8.03 -2.86 0.74
N PHE A 209 -7.11 -3.72 0.34
CA PHE A 209 -5.78 -3.86 0.89
C PHE A 209 -4.78 -3.41 -0.16
N LEU A 210 -4.06 -2.33 0.15
CA LEU A 210 -3.13 -1.71 -0.78
C LEU A 210 -1.72 -1.70 -0.18
N VAL A 211 -0.80 -2.37 -0.85
CA VAL A 211 0.64 -2.25 -0.62
C VAL A 211 1.18 -1.38 -1.75
N SER A 212 1.77 -0.24 -1.42
CA SER A 212 2.37 0.63 -2.42
C SER A 212 3.43 1.51 -1.77
N HIS A 213 4.47 1.82 -2.54
CA HIS A 213 5.44 2.87 -2.21
C HIS A 213 5.03 4.27 -2.68
N ASP A 214 3.95 4.39 -3.47
CA ASP A 214 3.42 5.67 -3.95
C ASP A 214 2.60 6.38 -2.86
N ARG A 215 3.15 7.47 -2.35
CA ARG A 215 2.57 8.27 -1.27
C ARG A 215 1.28 8.97 -1.70
N ALA A 216 1.25 9.53 -2.90
CA ALA A 216 0.09 10.26 -3.41
C ALA A 216 -1.07 9.30 -3.66
N PHE A 217 -0.79 8.14 -4.24
CA PHE A 217 -1.78 7.09 -4.46
C PHE A 217 -2.39 6.58 -3.14
N LEU A 218 -1.55 6.35 -2.12
CA LEU A 218 -2.03 6.00 -0.79
C LEU A 218 -2.94 7.11 -0.22
N ASP A 219 -2.51 8.37 -0.29
CA ASP A 219 -3.28 9.51 0.22
C ASP A 219 -4.63 9.69 -0.48
N ASN A 220 -4.77 9.29 -1.74
CA ASN A 220 -6.01 9.44 -2.49
C ASN A 220 -6.97 8.25 -2.36
N VAL A 221 -6.49 7.09 -1.91
CA VAL A 221 -7.28 5.86 -1.88
C VAL A 221 -7.59 5.40 -0.45
N VAL A 222 -6.61 5.45 0.46
CA VAL A 222 -6.72 4.75 1.74
C VAL A 222 -7.42 5.57 2.82
N THR A 223 -8.10 4.84 3.70
CA THR A 223 -8.79 5.38 4.88
C THR A 223 -7.98 5.21 6.16
N GLN A 224 -7.04 4.27 6.14
CA GLN A 224 -6.12 3.98 7.23
C GLN A 224 -4.83 3.40 6.66
N VAL A 225 -3.76 3.53 7.43
CA VAL A 225 -2.43 2.99 7.14
C VAL A 225 -1.98 2.11 8.30
N ILE A 226 -1.50 0.91 8.00
CA ILE A 226 -0.74 0.07 8.91
C ILE A 226 0.73 0.16 8.52
N ALA A 227 1.52 0.77 9.39
CA ALA A 227 2.94 0.98 9.17
C ALA A 227 3.78 -0.03 9.94
N PHE A 228 4.74 -0.63 9.25
CA PHE A 228 5.75 -1.48 9.85
C PHE A 228 6.94 -0.62 10.28
N GLU A 229 7.09 -0.42 11.59
CA GLU A 229 8.15 0.41 12.21
C GLU A 229 9.44 -0.39 12.50
N GLY A 230 9.52 -1.63 12.03
CA GLY A 230 10.64 -2.53 12.30
C GLY A 230 10.52 -3.30 13.63
N ASN A 231 11.38 -4.31 13.81
CA ASN A 231 11.41 -5.18 15.00
C ASN A 231 10.07 -5.85 15.37
N GLY A 232 9.20 -6.03 14.39
CA GLY A 232 7.85 -6.57 14.56
C GLY A 232 6.81 -5.57 15.10
N LYS A 233 7.16 -4.29 15.24
CA LYS A 233 6.24 -3.24 15.70
C LYS A 233 5.41 -2.73 14.52
N LEU A 234 4.09 -2.83 14.65
CA LEU A 234 3.13 -2.31 13.70
C LEU A 234 2.31 -1.19 14.34
N THR A 235 2.04 -0.13 13.59
CA THR A 235 1.21 0.98 14.05
C THR A 235 0.10 1.28 13.06
N GLU A 236 -1.12 1.35 13.56
CA GLU A 236 -2.30 1.66 12.76
C GLU A 236 -2.62 3.16 12.92
N ASN A 237 -2.71 3.89 11.80
CA ASN A 237 -3.04 5.32 11.75
C ASN A 237 -4.25 5.55 10.84
N ALA A 238 -5.21 6.34 11.30
CA ALA A 238 -6.34 6.75 10.49
C ALA A 238 -5.88 7.87 9.55
N GLY A 239 -6.36 7.85 8.32
CA GLY A 239 -5.88 8.75 7.28
C GLY A 239 -4.92 8.08 6.29
N GLY A 240 -4.25 8.92 5.51
CA GLY A 240 -3.30 8.51 4.48
C GLY A 240 -1.86 8.43 4.97
N PHE A 241 -0.93 8.38 4.01
CA PHE A 241 0.50 8.45 4.24
C PHE A 241 0.90 9.78 4.89
N ALA A 242 0.37 10.91 4.43
CA ALA A 242 0.68 12.23 4.99
C ALA A 242 0.28 12.33 6.48
N ASP A 243 -0.87 11.77 6.85
CA ASP A 243 -1.35 11.73 8.23
C ASP A 243 -0.45 10.87 9.13
N TRP A 244 -0.01 9.71 8.61
CA TRP A 244 0.97 8.87 9.29
C TRP A 244 2.30 9.60 9.49
N LEU A 245 2.80 10.33 8.48
CA LEU A 245 4.06 11.07 8.59
C LEU A 245 3.97 12.17 9.66
N GLN A 246 2.86 12.89 9.73
CA GLN A 246 2.62 13.88 10.80
C GLN A 246 2.56 13.23 12.18
N TYR A 247 1.92 12.06 12.29
CA TYR A 247 1.89 11.30 13.54
C TYR A 247 3.29 10.89 14.00
N VAL A 248 4.13 10.42 13.08
CA VAL A 248 5.54 10.07 13.37
C VAL A 248 6.32 11.31 13.79
N ALA A 249 6.15 12.45 13.10
CA ALA A 249 6.83 13.70 13.44
C ALA A 249 6.41 14.30 14.79
N ARG A 250 5.14 14.11 15.18
CA ARG A 250 4.59 14.58 16.47
C ARG A 250 4.85 13.62 17.62
N ARG A 251 5.30 12.40 17.35
CA ARG A 251 5.69 11.50 18.43
C ARG A 251 6.87 12.12 19.16
N PRO A 252 6.77 12.38 20.47
CA PRO A 252 7.96 12.70 21.22
C PRO A 252 8.92 11.52 21.04
N ILE A 253 10.14 11.82 20.55
CA ILE A 253 11.27 10.92 20.70
C ILE A 253 11.30 10.63 22.20
N SER A 254 10.86 9.45 22.59
CA SER A 254 10.84 9.07 24.00
C SER A 254 12.30 8.91 24.41
N VAL A 255 12.90 10.02 24.84
CA VAL A 255 14.15 10.01 25.59
C VAL A 255 13.83 9.21 26.83
N ALA A 256 14.38 7.99 26.87
CA ALA A 256 14.44 7.07 28.00
C ALA A 256 13.50 7.42 29.16
N ALA A 257 12.37 6.72 29.25
CA ALA A 257 11.56 6.73 30.46
C ALA A 257 12.48 6.42 31.66
N LYS A 258 12.65 7.41 32.53
CA LYS A 258 13.32 7.27 33.82
C LYS A 258 12.62 6.14 34.58
N ILE A 259 13.32 5.03 34.74
CA ILE A 259 12.92 3.95 35.65
C ILE A 259 13.07 4.51 37.06
N GLY A 260 11.95 4.80 37.72
CA GLY A 260 11.90 4.93 39.18
C GLY A 260 12.25 3.59 39.82
N PRO A 261 12.88 3.58 41.01
CA PRO A 261 13.38 2.35 41.59
C PRO A 261 12.21 1.50 42.09
N SER A 262 11.98 0.35 41.46
CA SER A 262 11.17 -0.73 42.04
C SER A 262 11.97 -2.02 42.03
N ALA A 263 11.78 -2.76 43.10
CA ALA A 263 12.67 -3.78 43.64
C ALA A 263 12.81 -5.04 42.78
N ALA A 264 14.04 -5.57 42.81
CA ALA A 264 14.47 -6.96 42.72
C ALA A 264 13.59 -7.98 41.94
N GLY A 265 14.09 -8.35 40.76
CA GLY A 265 13.81 -9.62 40.10
C GLY A 265 14.53 -9.73 38.75
N ARG A 266 15.62 -10.51 38.66
CA ARG A 266 16.27 -10.88 37.38
C ARG A 266 15.47 -12.00 36.71
N PRO A 267 15.32 -12.01 35.36
CA PRO A 267 16.30 -12.69 34.47
C PRO A 267 16.44 -12.02 33.07
N PRO A 268 17.04 -12.68 32.05
CA PRO A 268 18.47 -12.78 31.74
C PRO A 268 18.97 -11.76 30.69
N ARG A 269 20.29 -11.70 30.52
CA ARG A 269 21.07 -10.75 29.69
C ARG A 269 20.57 -10.63 28.24
N SER A 270 20.05 -9.46 27.88
CA SER A 270 19.98 -8.99 26.48
C SER A 270 21.31 -8.34 26.09
N THR A 271 21.80 -8.68 24.90
CA THR A 271 22.92 -8.05 24.21
C THR A 271 22.75 -6.53 24.18
N GLN A 272 23.75 -5.81 24.72
CA GLN A 272 23.76 -4.34 24.72
C GLN A 272 23.84 -3.82 23.29
N ARG A 273 22.85 -3.02 22.88
CA ARG A 273 22.92 -2.19 21.65
C ARG A 273 24.14 -1.29 21.73
N ALA A 274 24.96 -1.29 20.67
CA ALA A 274 26.15 -0.47 20.58
C ALA A 274 25.73 1.00 20.42
N ARG A 275 26.07 1.85 21.40
CA ARG A 275 25.80 3.30 21.32
C ARG A 275 26.52 3.90 20.11
N LEU A 276 25.79 4.69 19.31
CA LEU A 276 26.33 5.45 18.18
C LEU A 276 27.56 6.27 18.60
N THR A 277 28.62 6.18 17.80
CA THR A 277 29.84 6.97 17.99
C THR A 277 29.60 8.44 17.63
N PHE A 278 30.42 9.36 18.15
CA PHE A 278 30.30 10.81 17.89
C PHE A 278 30.27 11.16 16.38
N ASN A 279 31.01 10.40 15.57
CA ASN A 279 31.02 10.57 14.11
C ASN A 279 29.71 10.11 13.46
N GLU A 280 29.10 9.02 13.95
CA GLU A 280 27.82 8.50 13.46
C GLU A 280 26.64 9.40 13.83
N VAL A 281 26.68 10.07 14.99
CA VAL A 281 25.67 11.06 15.38
C VAL A 281 25.73 12.30 14.48
N ARG A 282 26.94 12.77 14.14
CA ARG A 282 27.14 13.89 13.21
C ARG A 282 26.71 13.51 11.78
N GLU A 283 27.04 12.30 11.34
CA GLU A 283 26.59 11.74 10.06
C GLU A 283 25.06 11.70 9.99
N LEU A 284 24.39 11.12 11.00
CA LEU A 284 22.93 11.05 11.09
C LEU A 284 22.25 12.42 11.04
N SER A 285 22.85 13.43 11.67
CA SER A 285 22.30 14.80 11.65
C SER A 285 22.42 15.49 10.27
N ALA A 286 23.37 15.10 9.42
CA ALA A 286 23.63 15.71 8.12
C ALA A 286 22.94 14.98 6.95
N LEU A 287 22.51 13.73 7.15
CA LEU A 287 21.82 12.93 6.14
C LEU A 287 20.50 13.55 5.63
N PRO A 288 19.63 14.13 6.48
CA PRO A 288 18.39 14.75 6.02
C PRO A 288 18.60 15.92 5.05
N GLU A 289 19.60 16.78 5.31
CA GLU A 289 19.91 17.92 4.45
C GLU A 289 20.47 17.48 3.09
N THR A 290 21.34 16.47 3.09
CA THR A 290 21.91 15.90 1.86
C THR A 290 20.86 15.17 1.02
N ILE A 291 19.94 14.44 1.66
CA ILE A 291 18.79 13.82 0.98
C ILE A 291 17.89 14.89 0.37
N ALA A 292 17.54 15.94 1.12
CA ALA A 292 16.68 17.01 0.63
C ALA A 292 17.29 17.75 -0.58
N ALA A 293 18.61 17.99 -0.57
CA ALA A 293 19.31 18.62 -1.70
C ALA A 293 19.26 17.74 -2.97
N LEU A 294 19.49 16.43 -2.84
CA LEU A 294 19.42 15.48 -3.95
C LEU A 294 17.99 15.31 -4.49
N GLU A 295 16.98 15.29 -3.62
CA GLU A 295 15.57 15.27 -4.02
C GLU A 295 15.18 16.56 -4.78
N GLN A 296 15.70 17.72 -4.37
CA GLN A 296 15.47 18.98 -5.07
C GLN A 296 16.13 18.98 -6.47
N GLU A 297 17.36 18.48 -6.59
CA GLU A 297 18.05 18.32 -7.88
C GLU A 297 17.28 17.34 -8.79
N GLN A 298 16.79 16.23 -8.24
CA GLN A 298 15.97 15.25 -8.98
C GLN A 298 14.68 15.88 -9.53
N ARG A 299 14.01 16.72 -8.74
CA ARG A 299 12.81 17.45 -9.19
C ARG A 299 13.12 18.42 -10.32
N GLN A 300 14.22 19.18 -10.23
CA GLN A 300 14.64 20.11 -11.29
C GLN A 300 14.97 19.38 -12.60
N ILE A 301 15.65 18.24 -12.53
CA ILE A 301 15.95 17.40 -13.70
C ILE A 301 14.65 16.88 -14.31
N THR A 302 13.70 16.46 -13.49
CA THR A 302 12.39 15.96 -13.95
C THR A 302 11.59 17.06 -14.65
N GLU A 303 11.60 18.28 -14.11
CA GLU A 303 10.96 19.45 -14.72
C GLU A 303 11.59 19.79 -16.08
N GLN A 304 12.92 19.75 -16.19
CA GLN A 304 13.62 19.95 -17.47
C GLN A 304 13.31 18.85 -18.49
N LEU A 305 13.24 17.59 -18.06
CA LEU A 305 12.88 16.45 -18.91
C LEU A 305 11.40 16.42 -19.27
N SER A 306 10.54 17.23 -18.65
CA SER A 306 9.13 17.38 -19.01
C SER A 306 8.90 18.40 -20.14
N ALA A 307 9.89 19.24 -20.44
CA ALA A 307 9.78 20.24 -21.50
C ALA A 307 9.98 19.60 -22.89
N THR A 308 8.94 19.65 -23.73
CA THR A 308 8.94 19.07 -25.09
C THR A 308 10.03 19.66 -26.01
N ALA A 309 10.49 20.88 -25.76
CA ALA A 309 11.52 21.55 -26.54
C ALA A 309 12.90 20.88 -26.43
N ILE A 310 13.24 20.33 -25.25
CA ILE A 310 14.56 19.75 -24.97
C ILE A 310 14.84 18.50 -25.82
N TYR A 311 13.81 17.72 -26.15
CA TYR A 311 13.94 16.53 -27.01
C TYR A 311 14.13 16.87 -28.49
N ARG A 312 13.72 18.07 -28.90
CA ARG A 312 13.87 18.56 -30.28
C ARG A 312 15.19 19.29 -30.48
N ASP A 313 15.61 20.09 -29.50
CA ASP A 313 16.68 21.05 -29.66
C ASP A 313 18.04 20.54 -29.14
N ASP A 314 18.08 19.65 -28.13
CA ASP A 314 19.33 19.07 -27.61
C ASP A 314 19.18 17.63 -27.06
N PRO A 315 19.20 16.62 -27.95
CA PRO A 315 19.14 15.21 -27.55
C PRO A 315 20.33 14.74 -26.70
N ALA A 316 21.47 15.42 -26.76
CA ALA A 316 22.65 15.07 -25.96
C ALA A 316 22.47 15.51 -24.50
N GLN A 317 21.82 16.65 -24.28
CA GLN A 317 21.44 17.13 -22.96
C GLN A 317 20.42 16.20 -22.28
N VAL A 318 19.43 15.66 -23.01
CA VAL A 318 18.49 14.65 -22.50
C VAL A 318 19.21 13.44 -21.92
N LYS A 319 20.17 12.88 -22.67
CA LYS A 319 20.94 11.70 -22.24
C LYS A 319 21.77 11.98 -20.99
N THR A 320 22.30 13.20 -20.88
CA THR A 320 23.07 13.66 -19.73
C THR A 320 22.19 13.80 -18.49
N LEU A 321 21.02 14.44 -18.63
CA LEU A 321 20.03 14.61 -17.55
C LEU A 321 19.48 13.26 -17.06
N GLN A 322 19.16 12.33 -17.97
CA GLN A 322 18.76 10.97 -17.62
C GLN A 322 19.88 10.19 -16.91
N GLY A 323 21.14 10.40 -17.31
CA GLY A 323 22.30 9.84 -16.62
C GLY A 323 22.41 10.34 -15.19
N ARG A 324 22.33 11.67 -15.01
CA ARG A 324 22.39 12.33 -13.70
C ARG A 324 21.24 11.90 -12.80
N TYR A 325 20.03 11.76 -13.33
CA TYR A 325 18.87 11.26 -12.59
C TYR A 325 19.13 9.86 -12.00
N ARG A 326 19.72 8.94 -12.78
CA ARG A 326 20.05 7.58 -12.31
C ARG A 326 21.15 7.56 -11.25
N GLU A 327 22.09 8.50 -11.31
CA GLU A 327 23.12 8.65 -10.28
C GLU A 327 22.52 9.13 -8.96
N ILE A 328 21.63 10.14 -9.03
CA ILE A 328 20.92 10.67 -7.87
C ILE A 328 20.05 9.59 -7.23
N ASP A 329 19.32 8.81 -8.04
CA ASP A 329 18.47 7.72 -7.56
C ASP A 329 19.25 6.64 -6.79
N LYS A 330 20.42 6.25 -7.32
CA LYS A 330 21.35 5.34 -6.63
C LYS A 330 21.90 5.95 -5.33
N ALA A 331 22.27 7.23 -5.36
CA ALA A 331 22.80 7.93 -4.19
C ALA A 331 21.76 8.08 -3.08
N LEU A 332 20.53 8.44 -3.43
CA LEU A 332 19.39 8.52 -2.50
C LEU A 332 19.11 7.15 -1.86
N SER A 333 19.08 6.09 -2.67
CA SER A 333 18.90 4.72 -2.17
C SER A 333 19.98 4.33 -1.14
N ALA A 334 21.25 4.67 -1.41
CA ALA A 334 22.36 4.37 -0.51
C ALA A 334 22.33 5.22 0.77
N LEU A 335 22.01 6.51 0.66
CA LEU A 335 21.91 7.43 1.81
C LEU A 335 20.73 7.07 2.71
N LEU A 336 19.59 6.68 2.15
CA LEU A 336 18.43 6.19 2.89
C LEU A 336 18.77 4.89 3.64
N ALA A 337 19.40 3.92 2.97
CA ALA A 337 19.85 2.69 3.63
C ALA A 337 20.88 2.96 4.75
N ARG A 338 21.76 3.96 4.57
CA ARG A 338 22.75 4.37 5.59
C ARG A 338 22.08 5.10 6.76
N TRP A 339 21.12 5.96 6.49
CA TRP A 339 20.34 6.66 7.51
C TRP A 339 19.57 5.66 8.37
N GLU A 340 18.91 4.69 7.73
CA GLU A 340 18.23 3.57 8.40
C GLU A 340 19.18 2.72 9.26
N ALA A 341 20.38 2.42 8.75
CA ALA A 341 21.37 1.64 9.49
C ALA A 341 21.89 2.37 10.74
N LEU A 342 21.98 3.70 10.69
CA LEU A 342 22.38 4.52 11.84
C LEU A 342 21.23 4.73 12.83
N GLU A 343 19.97 4.82 12.38
CA GLU A 343 18.81 4.87 13.29
C GLU A 343 18.56 3.53 14.02
N MET A 344 18.94 2.40 13.40
CA MET A 344 18.73 1.06 13.97
C MET A 344 19.81 0.58 14.96
N LYS A 345 20.94 1.29 15.07
CA LYS A 345 22.04 0.96 16.01
C LYS A 345 21.74 1.41 17.44
#